data_AF-A0A673IY83-F1
#
_entry.id   AF-A0A673IY83-F1
#
_cell.length_a   1.000
_cell.length_b   1.000
_cell.length_c   1.000
_cell.angle_alpha   90.00
_cell.angle_beta   90.00
_cell.angle_gamma   90.00
#
_symmetry.space_group_name_H-M   'P 1'
#
loop_
_entity.id
_entity.type
_entity.pdbx_description
1 polymer ?
#
loop_
_entity_poly.entity_id
_entity_poly.type
_entity_poly.pdbx_seq_one_letter_code
_entity_poly.pdbx_strand_id
1 'polypeptide(L)'
;MQWFREWENFVKGKDNGTPPGPIDNSKIAVMKGGHIQLKQGADYGQISEETWQYLLSIYGGGPEIAVRQTISPPDTDTHGERKIEAETRAL
;
A
#
# COMPACT_ATOMS: atom_id res chain seq x y z
N MET A 1 -1.28 9.87 10.15
CA MET A 1 -2.33 10.19 9.15
C MET A 1 -2.96 11.56 9.41
N GLN A 2 -2.19 12.66 9.42
CA GLN A 2 -2.77 14.00 9.70
C GLN A 2 -3.53 14.55 8.49
N TRP A 3 -2.85 14.68 7.34
CA TRP A 3 -3.43 15.25 6.12
C TRP A 3 -4.74 14.56 5.72
N PHE A 4 -4.80 13.23 5.82
CA PHE A 4 -6.01 12.47 5.50
C PHE A 4 -7.19 12.80 6.43
N ARG A 5 -6.95 13.09 7.72
CA ARG A 5 -8.01 13.49 8.66
C ARG A 5 -8.53 14.89 8.34
N GLU A 6 -7.66 15.80 7.95
CA GLU A 6 -8.03 17.15 7.50
C GLU A 6 -8.88 17.07 6.23
N TRP A 7 -8.45 16.26 5.25
CA TRP A 7 -9.22 15.95 4.05
C TRP A 7 -10.60 15.36 4.40
N GLU A 8 -10.64 14.38 5.31
CA GLU A 8 -11.87 13.72 5.71
C GLU A 8 -12.86 14.70 6.38
N ASN A 9 -12.37 15.59 7.23
CA ASN A 9 -13.20 16.62 7.85
C ASN A 9 -13.71 17.64 6.83
N PHE A 10 -12.88 18.03 5.85
CA PHE A 10 -13.27 18.92 4.77
C PHE A 10 -14.42 18.32 3.95
N VAL A 11 -14.28 17.07 3.49
CA VAL A 11 -15.36 16.41 2.71
C VAL A 11 -16.62 16.17 3.54
N LYS A 12 -16.49 16.06 4.87
CA LYS A 12 -17.62 15.94 5.82
C LYS A 12 -18.19 17.28 6.28
N GLY A 13 -17.63 18.42 5.84
CA GLY A 13 -18.09 19.76 6.21
C GLY A 13 -17.86 20.15 7.68
N LYS A 14 -16.92 19.50 8.39
CA LYS A 14 -16.69 19.73 9.83
C LYS A 14 -15.81 20.96 10.13
N ASP A 15 -14.90 21.34 9.23
CA ASP A 15 -13.91 22.41 9.43
C ASP A 15 -14.20 23.66 8.56
N ASN A 16 -15.44 24.17 8.63
CA ASN A 16 -15.88 25.39 7.91
C ASN A 16 -15.62 25.37 6.39
N GLY A 17 -15.43 24.19 5.79
CA GLY A 17 -15.14 24.03 4.37
C GLY A 17 -13.71 24.41 3.96
N THR A 18 -12.75 24.44 4.89
CA THR A 18 -11.34 24.68 4.53
C THR A 18 -10.76 23.42 3.89
N PRO A 19 -10.32 23.44 2.61
CA PRO A 19 -9.68 22.29 2.00
C PRO A 19 -8.32 22.03 2.65
N PRO A 20 -7.85 20.77 2.69
CA PRO A 20 -6.48 20.49 3.13
C PRO A 20 -5.48 21.16 2.19
N GLY A 21 -4.31 21.51 2.71
CA GLY A 21 -3.18 21.97 1.90
C GLY A 21 -2.59 20.84 1.04
N PRO A 22 -1.42 21.05 0.42
CA PRO A 22 -0.71 20.00 -0.29
C PRO A 22 -0.45 18.77 0.58
N ILE A 23 -0.40 17.58 -0.04
CA ILE A 23 -0.14 16.33 0.68
C ILE A 23 1.23 16.42 1.35
N ASP A 24 1.28 16.20 2.67
CA ASP A 24 2.53 16.16 3.45
C ASP A 24 2.79 14.77 4.02
N ASN A 25 3.76 14.07 3.43
CA ASN A 25 4.23 12.76 3.87
C ASN A 25 5.54 12.84 4.68
N SER A 26 6.03 14.02 5.04
CA SER A 26 7.33 14.20 5.71
C SER A 26 7.42 13.46 7.05
N LYS A 27 6.28 13.26 7.74
CA LYS A 27 6.22 12.52 9.02
C LYS A 27 6.33 11.00 8.86
N ILE A 28 6.02 10.49 7.67
CA ILE A 28 6.01 9.06 7.36
C ILE A 28 7.12 8.66 6.38
N ALA A 29 7.83 9.64 5.79
CA ALA A 29 8.96 9.44 4.90
C ALA A 29 10.29 9.48 5.67
N VAL A 30 11.23 8.63 5.26
CA VAL A 30 12.65 8.74 5.62
C VAL A 30 13.49 8.67 4.35
N MET A 31 14.48 9.56 4.24
CA MET A 31 15.43 9.53 3.13
C MET A 31 16.64 8.69 3.51
N LYS A 32 16.88 7.58 2.78
CA LYS A 32 18.00 6.67 3.01
C LYS A 32 18.70 6.38 1.70
N GLY A 33 19.96 6.82 1.57
CA GLY A 33 20.77 6.60 0.37
C GLY A 33 20.17 7.21 -0.90
N GLY A 34 19.53 8.38 -0.81
CA GLY A 34 18.89 9.05 -1.95
C GLY A 34 17.50 8.51 -2.32
N HIS A 35 17.01 7.47 -1.64
CA HIS A 35 15.67 6.92 -1.83
C HIS A 35 14.75 7.26 -0.67
N ILE A 36 13.50 7.59 -0.98
CA ILE A 36 12.45 7.78 0.00
C ILE A 36 11.91 6.39 0.40
N GLN A 37 11.89 6.11 1.69
CA GLN A 37 11.34 4.89 2.27
C GLN A 37 10.32 5.24 3.34
N LEU A 38 9.44 4.29 3.64
CA LEU A 38 8.49 4.42 4.72
C LEU A 38 9.21 4.37 6.08
N LYS A 39 8.88 5.29 6.98
CA LYS A 39 9.37 5.32 8.34
C LYS A 39 8.75 4.18 9.15
N GLN A 40 9.59 3.36 9.79
CA GLN A 40 9.12 2.29 10.67
C GLN A 40 8.29 2.87 11.83
N GLY A 41 7.12 2.26 12.09
CA GLY A 41 6.21 2.69 13.17
C GLY A 41 5.45 4.00 12.88
N ALA A 42 5.52 4.52 11.66
CA ALA A 42 4.70 5.66 11.27
C ALA A 42 3.20 5.31 11.27
N ASP A 43 2.37 6.29 11.62
CA ASP A 43 0.91 6.20 11.46
C ASP A 43 0.55 6.60 10.02
N TYR A 44 0.33 5.59 9.17
CA TYR A 44 -0.06 5.76 7.76
C TYR A 44 -1.16 4.75 7.37
N GLY A 45 -1.88 5.05 6.30
CA GLY A 45 -2.81 4.15 5.63
C GLY A 45 -2.38 3.96 4.18
N GLN A 46 -2.62 2.77 3.64
CA GLN A 46 -2.37 2.48 2.23
C GLN A 46 -3.61 2.81 1.41
N ILE A 47 -3.38 3.35 0.23
CA ILE A 47 -4.42 3.59 -0.78
C ILE A 47 -3.93 3.01 -2.11
N SER A 48 -4.86 2.77 -3.03
CA SER A 48 -4.51 2.33 -4.39
C SER A 48 -3.74 3.44 -5.12
N GLU A 49 -2.94 3.05 -6.12
CA GLU A 49 -2.25 3.98 -7.01
C GLU A 49 -3.22 4.97 -7.66
N GLU A 50 -4.38 4.49 -8.13
CA GLU A 50 -5.42 5.35 -8.72
C GLU A 50 -5.91 6.43 -7.74
N THR A 51 -6.18 6.05 -6.49
CA THR A 51 -6.63 7.00 -5.46
C THR A 51 -5.52 8.01 -5.15
N TRP A 52 -4.26 7.55 -5.10
CA TRP A 52 -3.11 8.41 -4.90
C TRP A 52 -2.98 9.44 -6.03
N GLN A 53 -3.03 9.01 -7.29
CA GLN A 53 -2.94 9.89 -8.44
C GLN A 53 -4.09 10.91 -8.47
N TYR A 54 -5.31 10.50 -8.13
CA TYR A 54 -6.44 11.40 -8.00
C TYR A 54 -6.19 12.50 -6.96
N LEU A 55 -5.82 12.13 -5.72
CA LEU A 55 -5.54 13.10 -4.66
C LEU A 55 -4.35 14.00 -5.00
N LEU A 56 -3.28 13.44 -5.56
CA LEU A 56 -2.10 14.18 -5.97
C LEU A 56 -2.41 15.19 -7.07
N SER A 57 -3.28 14.86 -8.03
CA SER A 57 -3.68 15.77 -9.10
C SER A 57 -4.43 17.02 -8.61
N ILE A 58 -5.13 16.91 -7.47
CA ILE A 58 -5.92 18.00 -6.90
C ILE A 58 -5.08 18.84 -5.93
N TYR A 59 -4.35 18.18 -5.04
CA TYR A 59 -3.69 18.84 -3.91
C TYR A 59 -2.17 19.01 -4.10
N GLY A 60 -1.54 18.22 -4.96
CA GLY A 60 -0.09 18.18 -5.11
C GLY A 60 0.63 17.76 -3.82
N GLY A 61 1.90 18.15 -3.67
CA GLY A 61 2.70 17.90 -2.46
C GLY A 61 3.67 16.73 -2.60
N GLY A 62 3.93 16.03 -1.49
CA GLY A 62 4.85 14.90 -1.43
C GLY A 62 5.50 14.69 -0.05
N PRO A 63 6.55 13.85 0.03
CA PRO A 63 7.04 12.96 -1.02
C PRO A 63 6.09 11.77 -1.31
N GLU A 64 6.18 11.21 -2.52
CA GLU A 64 5.54 9.92 -2.84
C GLU A 64 6.28 8.76 -2.15
N ILE A 65 5.50 7.82 -1.58
CA ILE A 65 6.03 6.59 -0.97
C ILE A 65 5.27 5.41 -1.56
N ALA A 66 5.83 4.78 -2.60
CA ALA A 66 5.27 3.58 -3.19
C ALA A 66 5.57 2.35 -2.31
N VAL A 67 4.53 1.72 -1.77
CA VAL A 67 4.67 0.45 -1.04
C VAL A 67 4.36 -0.69 -1.99
N ARG A 68 5.39 -1.46 -2.39
CA ARG A 68 5.20 -2.67 -3.18
C ARG A 68 4.62 -3.77 -2.30
N GLN A 69 3.48 -4.34 -2.68
CA GLN A 69 3.02 -5.58 -2.08
C GLN A 69 4.01 -6.69 -2.44
N THR A 70 4.82 -7.14 -1.48
CA THR A 70 5.59 -8.36 -1.65
C THR A 70 4.60 -9.53 -1.58
N ILE A 71 4.25 -10.09 -2.73
CA ILE A 71 3.60 -11.40 -2.77
C ILE A 71 4.67 -12.37 -2.27
N SER A 72 4.53 -12.87 -1.03
CA SER A 72 5.32 -14.02 -0.60
C SER A 72 5.03 -15.15 -1.58
N PRO A 73 6.03 -15.79 -2.21
CA PRO A 73 5.77 -16.98 -3.01
C PRO A 73 5.05 -18.01 -2.12
N PRO A 74 4.04 -18.73 -2.64
CA PRO A 74 3.44 -19.82 -1.89
C PRO A 74 4.56 -20.81 -1.54
N ASP A 75 4.68 -21.14 -0.25
CA ASP A 75 5.60 -22.16 0.23
C ASP A 75 5.40 -23.42 -0.62
N THR A 76 6.38 -23.71 -1.47
CA THR A 76 6.35 -24.92 -2.28
C THR A 76 6.87 -26.04 -1.40
N ASP A 77 6.06 -26.47 -0.43
CA ASP A 77 6.39 -27.64 0.36
C ASP A 77 6.14 -28.89 -0.50
N THR A 78 7.22 -29.35 -1.09
CA THR A 78 7.40 -30.62 -1.77
C THR A 78 7.11 -31.78 -0.83
N HIS A 79 5.94 -32.43 -0.95
CA HIS A 79 5.81 -33.82 -0.47
C HIS A 79 4.71 -34.64 -1.18
N GLY A 80 5.17 -35.53 -2.08
CA GLY A 80 4.58 -36.87 -2.21
C GLY A 80 3.59 -37.13 -3.35
N GLU A 81 4.06 -37.13 -4.60
CA GLU A 81 3.42 -37.94 -5.65
C GLU A 81 3.47 -39.42 -5.24
N ARG A 82 2.38 -39.96 -4.68
CA ARG A 82 2.18 -41.42 -4.63
C ARG A 82 1.74 -41.87 -6.02
N LYS A 83 2.73 -42.38 -6.76
CA LYS A 83 2.61 -43.19 -7.98
C LYS A 83 1.46 -44.20 -7.84
N ILE A 84 0.35 -43.99 -8.54
CA ILE A 84 -0.69 -45.00 -8.73
C ILE A 84 -0.22 -45.95 -9.84
N GLU A 85 0.39 -47.07 -9.47
CA GLU A 85 0.66 -48.16 -10.41
C GLU A 85 -0.66 -48.86 -10.73
N ALA A 86 -1.17 -48.62 -11.94
CA ALA A 86 -2.30 -49.35 -12.49
C ALA A 86 -1.84 -50.76 -12.91
N GLU A 87 -2.08 -51.76 -12.06
CA GLU A 87 -1.99 -53.16 -12.48
C GLU A 87 -3.19 -53.48 -13.41
N THR A 88 -2.89 -53.48 -14.71
CA THR A 88 -3.69 -54.16 -15.73
C THR A 88 -3.40 -55.64 -15.62
N ARG A 89 -4.39 -56.45 -15.25
CA ARG A 89 -4.39 -57.86 -15.63
C ARG A 89 -5.78 -58.28 -16.09
N ALA A 90 -5.93 -58.30 -17.41
CA ALA A 90 -6.91 -59.12 -18.07
C ALA A 90 -6.54 -60.60 -17.87
N LEU A 91 -7.50 -61.38 -17.40
CA LEU A 91 -8.03 -62.62 -18.00
C LEU A 91 -9.07 -63.23 -17.04
#